data_AF-A0A821Z3U5-F1
#
_entry.id   AF-A0A821Z3U5-F1
#
_cell.length_a   1.000
_cell.length_b   1.000
_cell.length_c   1.000
_cell.angle_alpha   90.00
_cell.angle_beta   90.00
_cell.angle_gamma   90.00
#
_symmetry.space_group_name_H-M   'P 1'
#
loop_
_entity.id
_entity.type
_entity.pdbx_description
1 polymer ?
#
loop_
_entity_poly.entity_id
_entity_poly.type
_entity_poly.pdbx_seq_one_letter_code
_entity_poly.pdbx_strand_id
1 'polypeptide(L)'
;HLQGKHFPIIFNSVKELKLENYYVNGGFRSFNNRELAQRFPQLRSLKIFSRSIQHITKRMFEHLNQLEYLMLDGITTIENEAFFNLYHLKELNLGRNILRLDPYAFLHMNTDLLLLNESIDFQLNDEKHFCVFAQFSPSTNLKTFVKFPKNLHTCSCATRYLYRHIDKSFMSMTPNCYSNSSLYILAQEERLCYFEQRLLQCHVLPEEGITIYGKHYNVSYFYQQQVAKQRNQFTIFYRYKFYFLILLPVLIISICLIVFIIRHQKRHNGSTYKHLNRLIKRQSLTRNDNVTMDIIYHRTNGHQDLRSSTIPISTKV
;
A
#
# COMPACT_ATOMS: atom_id res chain seq x y z
N HIS A 1 -16.61 25.88 21.98
CA HIS A 1 -16.32 25.86 20.53
C HIS A 1 -15.04 26.66 20.30
N LEU A 2 -14.02 26.06 19.69
CA LEU A 2 -12.74 26.73 19.41
C LEU A 2 -12.43 26.61 17.92
N GLN A 3 -12.15 27.75 17.29
CA GLN A 3 -11.79 27.87 15.87
C GLN A 3 -10.31 28.24 15.78
N GLY A 4 -9.41 27.27 15.96
CA GLY A 4 -7.97 27.52 15.93
C GLY A 4 -7.12 26.29 16.24
N LYS A 5 -5.82 26.38 15.92
CA LYS A 5 -4.83 25.32 16.20
C LYS A 5 -4.14 25.45 17.56
N HIS A 6 -4.21 26.63 18.18
CA HIS A 6 -3.45 26.97 19.38
C HIS A 6 -4.37 27.27 20.55
N PHE A 7 -3.97 26.83 21.73
CA PHE A 7 -4.70 27.06 22.98
C PHE A 7 -3.80 27.93 23.89
N PRO A 8 -3.96 29.26 23.91
CA PRO A 8 -3.03 30.16 24.62
C PRO A 8 -3.10 30.01 26.15
N ILE A 9 -4.24 29.57 26.68
CA ILE A 9 -4.56 29.49 28.12
C ILE A 9 -4.80 28.01 28.49
N ILE A 10 -4.50 27.63 29.74
CA ILE A 10 -4.81 26.29 30.28
C ILE A 10 -6.23 26.28 30.85
N PHE A 11 -7.04 25.31 30.46
CA PHE A 11 -8.45 25.16 30.83
C PHE A 11 -8.63 24.01 31.84
N ASN A 12 -8.17 24.23 33.07
CA ASN A 12 -8.11 23.19 34.13
C ASN A 12 -9.44 22.50 34.46
N SER A 13 -10.59 23.17 34.26
CA SER A 13 -11.92 22.66 34.61
C SER A 13 -12.71 22.08 33.42
N VAL A 14 -12.19 22.20 32.18
CA VAL A 14 -12.93 21.80 30.98
C VAL A 14 -12.82 20.28 30.77
N LYS A 15 -13.98 19.61 30.90
CA LYS A 15 -14.12 18.15 30.74
C LYS A 15 -14.65 17.73 29.37
N GLU A 16 -15.29 18.63 28.63
CA GLU A 16 -15.79 18.38 27.27
C GLU A 16 -15.26 19.44 26.30
N LEU A 17 -14.77 18.99 25.14
CA LEU A 17 -14.30 19.84 24.06
C LEU A 17 -14.90 19.40 22.72
N LYS A 18 -15.57 20.34 22.06
CA LYS A 18 -16.05 20.21 20.69
C LYS A 18 -15.16 21.02 19.74
N LEU A 19 -14.51 20.32 18.81
CA LEU A 19 -13.70 20.88 17.73
C LEU A 19 -14.49 20.76 16.42
N GLU A 20 -14.72 21.88 15.75
CA GLU A 20 -15.56 21.97 14.55
C GLU A 20 -14.79 22.64 13.41
N ASN A 21 -14.83 22.01 12.24
CA ASN A 21 -14.03 22.40 11.08
C ASN A 21 -14.74 22.03 9.78
N TYR A 22 -15.76 22.82 9.44
CA TYR A 22 -16.64 22.57 8.30
C TYR A 22 -16.06 22.99 6.94
N TYR A 23 -14.92 23.69 6.92
CA TYR A 23 -14.30 24.19 5.69
C TYR A 23 -13.08 23.34 5.28
N VAL A 24 -13.05 22.93 4.01
CA VAL A 24 -11.91 22.18 3.44
C VAL A 24 -10.70 23.10 3.23
N ASN A 25 -10.97 24.33 2.75
CA ASN A 25 -9.98 25.39 2.60
C ASN A 25 -9.91 26.22 3.89
N GLY A 26 -8.70 26.54 4.37
CA GLY A 26 -8.49 27.26 5.64
C GLY A 26 -8.68 26.43 6.92
N GLY A 27 -9.27 25.23 6.84
CA GLY A 27 -9.45 24.33 7.98
C GLY A 27 -8.14 23.79 8.56
N PHE A 28 -8.15 23.44 9.85
CA PHE A 28 -7.01 22.77 10.50
C PHE A 28 -6.96 21.28 10.12
N ARG A 29 -5.90 20.88 9.40
CA ARG A 29 -5.69 19.49 8.94
C ARG A 29 -5.15 18.54 10.02
N SER A 30 -4.68 19.10 11.14
CA SER A 30 -4.15 18.39 12.30
C SER A 30 -4.13 19.32 13.52
N PHE A 31 -3.99 18.74 14.71
CA PHE A 31 -3.75 19.43 15.98
C PHE A 31 -2.58 18.78 16.70
N ASN A 32 -1.88 19.54 17.55
CA ASN A 32 -0.84 18.98 18.41
C ASN A 32 -1.50 18.30 19.62
N ASN A 33 -1.44 16.97 19.67
CA ASN A 33 -2.09 16.17 20.72
C ASN A 33 -1.49 16.39 22.11
N ARG A 34 -0.17 16.66 22.20
CA ARG A 34 0.50 17.03 23.46
C ARG A 34 0.05 18.38 23.97
N GLU A 35 -0.02 19.37 23.09
CA GLU A 35 -0.52 20.70 23.46
C GLU A 35 -1.99 20.60 23.91
N LEU A 36 -2.83 19.87 23.16
CA LEU A 36 -4.23 19.65 23.54
C LEU A 36 -4.36 19.03 24.94
N ALA A 37 -3.60 17.96 25.23
CA ALA A 37 -3.60 17.31 26.54
C ALA A 37 -3.11 18.23 27.66
N GLN A 38 -2.03 19.00 27.44
CA GLN A 38 -1.51 19.98 28.41
C GLN A 38 -2.50 21.10 28.71
N ARG A 39 -3.32 21.49 27.72
CA ARG A 39 -4.24 22.63 27.80
C ARG A 39 -5.62 22.25 28.32
N PHE A 40 -6.00 20.97 28.22
CA PHE A 40 -7.23 20.41 28.77
C PHE A 40 -6.91 19.16 29.63
N PRO A 41 -6.22 19.31 30.79
CA PRO A 41 -5.72 18.18 31.57
C PRO A 41 -6.84 17.31 32.22
N GLN A 42 -8.07 17.82 32.30
CA GLN A 42 -9.25 17.09 32.79
C GLN A 42 -10.21 16.64 31.66
N LEU A 43 -9.77 16.64 30.40
CA LEU A 43 -10.63 16.31 29.27
C LEU A 43 -11.09 14.85 29.31
N ARG A 44 -12.41 14.65 29.34
CA ARG A 44 -13.09 13.35 29.36
C ARG A 44 -13.93 13.10 28.10
N SER A 45 -14.40 14.15 27.43
CA SER A 45 -15.16 14.04 26.19
C SER A 45 -14.54 14.90 25.09
N LEU A 46 -14.19 14.29 23.96
CA LEU A 46 -13.66 14.97 22.79
C LEU A 46 -14.53 14.65 21.58
N LYS A 47 -15.06 15.68 20.94
CA LYS A 47 -15.91 15.56 19.74
C LYS A 47 -15.27 16.35 18.61
N ILE A 48 -14.85 15.67 17.55
CA ILE A 48 -14.19 16.26 16.38
C ILE A 48 -15.10 16.11 15.15
N PHE A 49 -15.64 17.23 14.67
CA PHE A 49 -16.43 17.31 13.44
C PHE A 49 -15.63 18.06 12.39
N SER A 50 -15.02 17.36 11.44
CA SER A 50 -14.03 17.96 10.55
C SER A 50 -14.10 17.44 9.13
N ARG A 51 -14.15 18.33 8.14
CA ARG A 51 -14.02 17.97 6.71
C ARG A 51 -12.58 17.92 6.19
N SER A 52 -11.59 18.41 6.95
CA SER A 52 -10.18 18.50 6.51
C SER A 52 -9.20 17.61 7.27
N ILE A 53 -9.42 17.31 8.55
CA ILE A 53 -8.91 16.09 9.19
C ILE A 53 -9.72 14.92 8.62
N GLN A 54 -9.09 14.12 7.77
CA GLN A 54 -9.66 12.88 7.19
C GLN A 54 -8.88 11.63 7.62
N HIS A 55 -7.71 11.82 8.23
CA HIS A 55 -6.77 10.78 8.63
C HIS A 55 -6.56 10.85 10.15
N ILE A 56 -6.90 9.77 10.86
CA ILE A 56 -6.45 9.57 12.24
C ILE A 56 -5.14 8.80 12.18
N THR A 57 -4.06 9.48 12.49
CA THR A 57 -2.72 8.90 12.45
C THR A 57 -2.43 8.03 13.67
N LYS A 58 -1.41 7.18 13.57
CA LYS A 58 -0.86 6.43 14.70
C LYS A 58 -0.71 7.31 15.95
N ARG A 59 -1.24 6.83 17.08
CA ARG A 59 -1.14 7.46 18.42
C ARG A 59 -1.66 8.90 18.50
N MET A 60 -2.58 9.30 17.61
CA MET A 60 -3.14 10.66 17.60
C MET A 60 -3.71 11.08 18.97
N PHE A 61 -4.27 10.16 19.75
CA PHE A 61 -4.90 10.45 21.04
C PHE A 61 -4.09 9.99 22.28
N GLU A 62 -2.87 9.46 22.12
CA GLU A 62 -2.07 8.78 23.16
C GLU A 62 -1.83 9.60 24.45
N HIS A 63 -1.93 10.94 24.39
CA HIS A 63 -1.71 11.82 25.54
C HIS A 63 -3.00 12.19 26.29
N LEU A 64 -4.17 11.79 25.80
CA LEU A 64 -5.48 12.10 26.40
C LEU A 64 -5.90 11.01 27.40
N ASN A 65 -5.06 10.78 28.41
CA ASN A 65 -5.16 9.63 29.32
C ASN A 65 -6.47 9.55 30.13
N GLN A 66 -7.22 10.65 30.23
CA GLN A 66 -8.49 10.76 30.96
C GLN A 66 -9.72 10.69 30.04
N LEU A 67 -9.54 10.42 28.74
CA LEU A 67 -10.61 10.44 27.75
C LEU A 67 -11.54 9.23 27.92
N GLU A 68 -12.81 9.52 28.22
CA GLU A 68 -13.90 8.55 28.40
C GLU A 68 -14.78 8.44 27.14
N TYR A 69 -14.93 9.52 26.38
CA TYR A 69 -15.81 9.59 25.20
C TYR A 69 -15.10 10.25 24.03
N LEU A 70 -15.03 9.56 22.89
CA LEU A 70 -14.44 10.08 21.65
C LEU A 70 -15.42 9.94 20.49
N MET A 71 -15.84 11.07 19.92
CA MET A 71 -16.67 11.13 18.72
C MET A 71 -15.90 11.79 17.58
N LEU A 72 -15.85 11.12 16.44
CA LEU A 72 -15.15 11.55 15.24
C LEU A 72 -16.14 11.57 14.06
N ASP A 73 -16.16 12.66 13.30
CA ASP A 73 -16.93 12.73 12.05
C ASP A 73 -16.15 13.47 10.95
N GLY A 74 -16.35 12.99 9.72
CA GLY A 74 -15.58 13.35 8.52
C GLY A 74 -14.24 12.63 8.35
N ILE A 75 -13.91 11.71 9.26
CA ILE A 75 -12.76 10.80 9.12
C ILE A 75 -13.03 9.78 8.01
N THR A 76 -12.02 9.51 7.18
CA THR A 76 -12.09 8.48 6.12
C THR A 76 -11.07 7.36 6.30
N THR A 77 -9.98 7.60 7.04
CA THR A 77 -8.94 6.60 7.28
C THR A 77 -8.45 6.61 8.72
N ILE A 78 -8.15 5.43 9.25
CA ILE A 78 -7.61 5.22 10.60
C ILE A 78 -6.40 4.30 10.49
N GLU A 79 -5.25 4.79 10.94
CA GLU A 79 -3.97 4.07 10.91
C GLU A 79 -3.81 3.07 12.07
N ASN A 80 -2.80 2.21 11.97
CA ASN A 80 -2.36 1.32 13.05
C ASN A 80 -2.09 2.09 14.35
N GLU A 81 -2.49 1.54 15.50
CA GLU A 81 -2.32 2.16 16.83
C GLU A 81 -2.94 3.56 16.97
N ALA A 82 -3.95 3.91 16.16
CA ALA A 82 -4.65 5.20 16.23
C ALA A 82 -5.20 5.53 17.64
N PHE A 83 -5.78 4.52 18.31
CA PHE A 83 -6.43 4.61 19.62
C PHE A 83 -5.61 3.96 20.77
N PHE A 84 -4.30 3.83 20.55
CA PHE A 84 -3.38 3.22 21.51
C PHE A 84 -3.39 3.92 22.88
N ASN A 85 -3.41 3.12 23.95
CA ASN A 85 -3.39 3.54 25.36
C ASN A 85 -4.58 4.40 25.84
N LEU A 86 -5.71 4.40 25.13
CA LEU A 86 -6.97 5.00 25.61
C LEU A 86 -7.67 4.08 26.64
N TYR A 87 -7.03 3.86 27.79
CA TYR A 87 -7.48 2.85 28.78
C TYR A 87 -8.80 3.17 29.49
N HIS A 88 -9.17 4.44 29.58
CA HIS A 88 -10.40 4.93 30.24
C HIS A 88 -11.56 5.16 29.26
N LEU A 89 -11.35 4.88 27.96
CA LEU A 89 -12.38 5.08 26.95
C LEU A 89 -13.55 4.12 27.22
N LYS A 90 -14.76 4.66 27.13
CA LYS A 90 -16.03 3.94 27.31
C LYS A 90 -16.80 3.90 26.01
N GLU A 91 -16.74 4.98 25.23
CA GLU A 91 -17.40 5.07 23.93
C GLU A 91 -16.46 5.65 22.87
N LEU A 92 -16.34 4.92 21.75
CA LEU A 92 -15.72 5.39 20.53
C LEU A 92 -16.74 5.41 19.39
N ASN A 93 -17.05 6.60 18.87
CA ASN A 93 -17.85 6.76 17.66
C ASN A 93 -16.98 7.27 16.50
N LEU A 94 -16.89 6.48 15.43
CA LEU A 94 -16.06 6.77 14.25
C LEU A 94 -16.83 7.50 13.12
N GLY A 95 -18.10 7.84 13.35
CA GLY A 95 -18.92 8.59 12.41
C GLY A 95 -19.35 7.75 11.20
N ARG A 96 -19.46 8.38 10.04
CA ARG A 96 -20.10 7.77 8.84
C ARG A 96 -19.16 7.54 7.66
N ASN A 97 -17.97 8.11 7.68
CA ASN A 97 -17.18 8.27 6.45
C ASN A 97 -15.97 7.33 6.36
N ILE A 98 -15.84 6.36 7.27
CA ILE A 98 -14.70 5.42 7.30
C ILE A 98 -14.66 4.55 6.03
N LEU A 99 -13.61 4.75 5.23
CA LEU A 99 -13.31 4.01 3.99
C LEU A 99 -12.16 3.00 4.17
N ARG A 100 -11.29 3.22 5.16
CA ARG A 100 -10.13 2.37 5.47
C ARG A 100 -9.87 2.33 6.97
N LEU A 101 -9.73 1.10 7.47
CA LEU A 101 -9.20 0.79 8.79
C LEU A 101 -7.92 -0.02 8.56
N ASP A 102 -6.80 0.41 9.13
CA ASP A 102 -5.57 -0.41 9.11
C ASP A 102 -5.67 -1.55 10.15
N PRO A 103 -4.98 -2.70 9.94
CA PRO A 103 -5.17 -3.91 10.76
C PRO A 103 -5.11 -3.67 12.28
N TYR A 104 -4.09 -2.94 12.74
CA TYR A 104 -3.82 -2.72 14.16
C TYR A 104 -4.49 -1.44 14.70
N ALA A 105 -5.53 -0.90 14.04
CA ALA A 105 -6.17 0.37 14.43
C ALA A 105 -6.69 0.39 15.88
N PHE A 106 -7.21 -0.75 16.35
CA PHE A 106 -7.77 -0.94 17.70
C PHE A 106 -6.82 -1.67 18.66
N LEU A 107 -5.56 -1.87 18.29
CA LEU A 107 -4.58 -2.58 19.11
C LEU A 107 -4.31 -1.84 20.43
N HIS A 108 -4.40 -2.56 21.55
CA HIS A 108 -4.28 -2.02 22.92
C HIS A 108 -5.27 -0.88 23.26
N MET A 109 -6.41 -0.82 22.58
CA MET A 109 -7.56 -0.01 22.96
C MET A 109 -8.47 -0.81 23.92
N ASN A 110 -9.05 -0.14 24.92
CA ASN A 110 -10.11 -0.68 25.75
C ASN A 110 -11.34 0.25 25.59
N THR A 111 -12.54 -0.30 25.38
CA THR A 111 -13.79 0.51 25.32
C THR A 111 -15.01 -0.36 25.60
N ASP A 112 -16.03 0.18 26.25
CA ASP A 112 -17.29 -0.55 26.53
C ASP A 112 -18.19 -0.58 25.27
N LEU A 113 -18.13 0.47 24.46
CA LEU A 113 -18.94 0.66 23.26
C LEU A 113 -18.07 1.15 22.08
N LEU A 114 -18.24 0.51 20.92
CA LEU A 114 -17.57 0.86 19.67
C LEU A 114 -18.59 0.98 18.53
N LEU A 115 -18.72 2.19 17.99
CA LEU A 115 -19.59 2.52 16.86
C LEU A 115 -18.71 2.70 15.61
N LEU A 116 -18.54 1.61 14.85
CA LEU A 116 -17.49 1.48 13.83
C LEU A 116 -17.73 2.32 12.57
N ASN A 117 -18.98 2.35 12.11
CA ASN A 117 -19.43 3.19 11.01
C ASN A 117 -20.97 3.27 11.07
N GLU A 118 -21.53 4.48 11.11
CA GLU A 118 -22.98 4.70 11.05
C GLU A 118 -23.53 4.81 9.61
N SER A 119 -22.68 4.76 8.58
CA SER A 119 -23.13 4.84 7.19
C SER A 119 -23.86 3.59 6.73
N ILE A 120 -24.96 3.81 6.03
CA ILE A 120 -25.82 2.80 5.42
C ILE A 120 -25.07 2.01 4.33
N ASP A 121 -24.07 2.64 3.70
CA ASP A 121 -23.32 2.08 2.57
C ASP A 121 -22.03 1.34 2.97
N PHE A 122 -21.70 1.27 4.27
CA PHE A 122 -20.46 0.63 4.70
C PHE A 122 -20.54 -0.90 4.61
N GLN A 123 -19.78 -1.46 3.68
CA GLN A 123 -19.69 -2.90 3.45
C GLN A 123 -18.37 -3.48 3.98
N LEU A 124 -18.46 -4.57 4.75
CA LEU A 124 -17.30 -5.37 5.09
C LEU A 124 -16.78 -6.09 3.84
N ASN A 125 -15.55 -5.78 3.44
CA ASN A 125 -14.83 -6.47 2.39
C ASN A 125 -13.60 -7.18 2.96
N ASP A 126 -13.18 -8.23 2.28
CA ASP A 126 -12.15 -9.13 2.77
C ASP A 126 -10.74 -8.54 2.73
N GLU A 127 -10.40 -7.79 1.68
CA GLU A 127 -9.04 -7.29 1.47
C GLU A 127 -8.67 -6.18 2.45
N LYS A 128 -9.61 -5.30 2.79
CA LYS A 128 -9.36 -4.14 3.66
C LYS A 128 -9.72 -4.41 5.11
N HIS A 129 -10.77 -5.19 5.38
CA HIS A 129 -11.34 -5.27 6.73
C HIS A 129 -11.09 -6.60 7.45
N PHE A 130 -10.72 -7.69 6.76
CA PHE A 130 -10.52 -8.98 7.43
C PHE A 130 -9.47 -8.88 8.54
N CYS A 131 -8.28 -8.32 8.27
CA CYS A 131 -7.21 -8.25 9.27
C CYS A 131 -7.53 -7.37 10.49
N VAL A 132 -8.34 -6.32 10.29
CA VAL A 132 -8.79 -5.42 11.36
C VAL A 132 -9.63 -6.20 12.38
N PHE A 133 -10.62 -6.95 11.87
CA PHE A 133 -11.51 -7.74 12.72
C PHE A 133 -10.88 -9.06 13.18
N ALA A 134 -9.91 -9.60 12.44
CA ALA A 134 -9.12 -10.76 12.85
C ALA A 134 -8.24 -10.48 14.07
N GLN A 135 -7.83 -9.23 14.30
CA GLN A 135 -7.08 -8.83 15.50
C GLN A 135 -8.00 -8.38 16.63
N PHE A 136 -9.11 -7.71 16.29
CA PHE A 136 -10.08 -7.27 17.28
C PHE A 136 -10.81 -8.45 17.94
N SER A 137 -11.33 -9.39 17.14
CA SER A 137 -12.27 -10.43 17.57
C SER A 137 -11.73 -11.49 18.55
N PRO A 138 -10.47 -11.98 18.45
CA PRO A 138 -9.95 -13.00 19.37
C PRO A 138 -9.52 -12.47 20.74
N SER A 139 -9.69 -11.17 21.02
CA SER A 139 -9.36 -10.60 22.32
C SER A 139 -10.25 -11.23 23.40
N THR A 140 -9.65 -12.11 24.21
CA THR A 140 -10.32 -12.93 25.23
C THR A 140 -11.00 -12.13 26.36
N ASN A 141 -10.85 -10.80 26.36
CA ASN A 141 -11.48 -9.86 27.28
C ASN A 141 -12.40 -8.84 26.58
N LEU A 142 -12.88 -9.11 25.36
CA LEU A 142 -13.89 -8.26 24.70
C LEU A 142 -15.18 -8.18 25.53
N LYS A 143 -15.28 -7.12 26.33
CA LYS A 143 -16.54 -6.58 26.87
C LYS A 143 -17.12 -5.48 25.98
N THR A 144 -16.40 -5.13 24.91
CA THR A 144 -16.77 -4.08 23.96
C THR A 144 -17.99 -4.50 23.15
N PHE A 145 -19.13 -3.85 23.41
CA PHE A 145 -20.27 -3.92 22.50
C PHE A 145 -19.93 -3.21 21.19
N VAL A 146 -20.04 -3.92 20.06
CA VAL A 146 -19.76 -3.38 18.73
C VAL A 146 -21.05 -3.15 17.96
N LYS A 147 -21.36 -1.88 17.71
CA LYS A 147 -22.47 -1.48 16.86
C LYS A 147 -21.99 -1.34 15.41
N PHE A 148 -22.52 -2.22 14.58
CA PHE A 148 -22.35 -2.16 13.13
C PHE A 148 -23.46 -1.33 12.48
N PRO A 149 -23.23 -0.80 11.26
CA PRO A 149 -24.29 -0.16 10.49
C PRO A 149 -25.39 -1.17 10.16
N LYS A 150 -26.63 -0.70 10.06
CA LYS A 150 -27.86 -1.52 9.97
C LYS A 150 -27.90 -2.56 8.84
N ASN A 151 -27.01 -2.43 7.86
CA ASN A 151 -27.07 -3.09 6.56
C ASN A 151 -25.82 -3.96 6.30
N LEU A 152 -25.50 -4.89 7.20
CA LEU A 152 -24.54 -5.97 6.96
C LEU A 152 -25.13 -7.04 6.00
N HIS A 153 -25.44 -6.60 4.77
CA HIS A 153 -25.98 -7.45 3.71
C HIS A 153 -24.89 -8.30 3.03
N THR A 154 -23.64 -7.82 3.00
CA THR A 154 -22.55 -8.51 2.30
C THR A 154 -21.94 -9.62 3.14
N CYS A 155 -21.97 -10.80 2.54
CA CYS A 155 -21.60 -12.07 3.17
C CYS A 155 -20.11 -12.41 2.99
N SER A 156 -19.24 -11.42 3.23
CA SER A 156 -17.80 -11.56 3.12
C SER A 156 -17.21 -12.44 4.23
N CYS A 157 -15.99 -12.92 4.02
CA CYS A 157 -15.25 -13.68 5.01
C CYS A 157 -14.90 -12.86 6.25
N ALA A 158 -14.73 -11.54 6.11
CA ALA A 158 -14.64 -10.62 7.25
C ALA A 158 -15.92 -10.68 8.11
N THR A 159 -17.11 -10.60 7.50
CA THR A 159 -18.40 -10.72 8.21
C THR A 159 -18.55 -12.09 8.91
N ARG A 160 -18.16 -13.18 8.23
CA ARG A 160 -18.26 -14.55 8.80
C ARG A 160 -17.31 -14.77 9.96
N TYR A 161 -16.05 -14.38 9.79
CA TYR A 161 -15.04 -14.49 10.84
C TYR A 161 -15.46 -13.73 12.09
N LEU A 162 -15.92 -12.49 11.92
CA LEU A 162 -16.43 -11.64 12.98
C LEU A 162 -17.59 -12.31 13.74
N TYR A 163 -18.67 -12.70 13.03
CA TYR A 163 -19.87 -13.28 13.63
C TYR A 163 -19.62 -14.64 14.33
N ARG A 164 -18.57 -15.34 13.93
CA ARG A 164 -18.15 -16.62 14.54
C ARG A 164 -17.34 -16.45 15.83
N HIS A 165 -16.58 -15.36 15.97
CA HIS A 165 -15.61 -15.19 17.06
C HIS A 165 -16.00 -14.09 18.08
N ILE A 166 -16.88 -13.14 17.72
CA ILE A 166 -17.49 -12.20 18.68
C ILE A 166 -18.71 -12.87 19.32
N ASP A 167 -18.86 -12.71 20.64
CA ASP A 167 -20.10 -13.10 21.33
C ASP A 167 -21.28 -12.28 20.80
N LYS A 168 -22.36 -12.97 20.43
CA LYS A 168 -23.56 -12.38 19.80
C LYS A 168 -24.22 -11.30 20.69
N SER A 169 -24.05 -11.36 22.01
CA SER A 169 -24.50 -10.32 22.94
C SER A 169 -23.77 -8.98 22.77
N PHE A 170 -22.56 -8.98 22.23
CA PHE A 170 -21.77 -7.80 21.88
C PHE A 170 -21.95 -7.35 20.42
N MET A 171 -22.91 -7.91 19.68
CA MET A 171 -23.23 -7.48 18.31
C MET A 171 -24.61 -6.84 18.23
N SER A 172 -24.72 -5.71 17.53
CA SER A 172 -25.99 -5.00 17.37
C SER A 172 -27.02 -5.66 16.45
N MET A 173 -26.65 -6.65 15.66
CA MET A 173 -27.54 -7.39 14.76
C MET A 173 -26.93 -8.71 14.29
N THR A 174 -27.79 -9.64 13.85
CA THR A 174 -27.39 -10.82 13.06
C THR A 174 -27.24 -10.43 11.58
N PRO A 175 -26.12 -10.75 10.90
CA PRO A 175 -25.98 -10.49 9.46
C PRO A 175 -26.95 -11.35 8.63
N ASN A 176 -27.48 -10.80 7.53
CA ASN A 176 -28.51 -11.47 6.72
C ASN A 176 -28.10 -12.85 6.19
N CYS A 177 -26.80 -13.12 6.02
CA CYS A 177 -26.24 -14.43 5.65
C CYS A 177 -26.73 -15.58 6.55
N TYR A 178 -26.89 -15.27 7.83
CA TYR A 178 -27.25 -16.21 8.88
C TYR A 178 -28.78 -16.25 9.12
N SER A 179 -29.56 -15.43 8.41
CA SER A 179 -31.02 -15.55 8.36
C SER A 179 -31.43 -16.64 7.36
N ASN A 180 -32.28 -17.58 7.79
CA ASN A 180 -32.82 -18.69 6.99
C ASN A 180 -31.82 -19.65 6.30
N SER A 181 -30.51 -19.53 6.54
CA SER A 181 -29.49 -20.49 6.05
C SER A 181 -29.36 -21.71 6.97
N SER A 182 -29.20 -22.90 6.39
CA SER A 182 -28.94 -24.11 7.18
C SER A 182 -27.50 -24.14 7.72
N LEU A 183 -27.29 -24.76 8.89
CA LEU A 183 -25.96 -24.92 9.48
C LEU A 183 -24.95 -25.60 8.54
N TYR A 184 -25.42 -26.51 7.69
CA TYR A 184 -24.60 -27.19 6.70
C TYR A 184 -24.08 -26.22 5.61
N ILE A 185 -24.96 -25.36 5.07
CA ILE A 185 -24.59 -24.37 4.05
C ILE A 185 -23.59 -23.37 4.64
N LEU A 186 -23.88 -22.83 5.82
CA LEU A 186 -23.00 -21.90 6.53
C LEU A 186 -21.60 -22.50 6.77
N ALA A 187 -21.53 -23.76 7.22
CA ALA A 187 -20.25 -24.44 7.44
C ALA A 187 -19.44 -24.67 6.15
N GLN A 188 -20.10 -24.87 5.00
CA GLN A 188 -19.40 -24.98 3.71
C GLN A 188 -18.93 -23.61 3.22
N GLU A 189 -19.74 -22.56 3.34
CA GLU A 189 -19.35 -21.19 2.97
C GLU A 189 -18.21 -20.65 3.85
N GLU A 190 -18.19 -20.96 5.14
CA GLU A 190 -17.07 -20.62 6.03
C GLU A 190 -15.77 -21.34 5.64
N ARG A 191 -15.83 -22.56 5.09
CA ARG A 191 -14.63 -23.26 4.58
C ARG A 191 -14.04 -22.58 3.35
N LEU A 192 -14.89 -22.03 2.47
CA LEU A 192 -14.44 -21.26 1.29
C LEU A 192 -13.66 -19.99 1.67
N CYS A 193 -13.76 -19.54 2.93
CA CYS A 193 -13.04 -18.38 3.42
C CYS A 193 -11.58 -18.63 3.80
N TYR A 194 -11.15 -19.89 3.98
CA TYR A 194 -9.78 -20.27 4.36
C TYR A 194 -9.22 -19.40 5.51
N PHE A 195 -9.98 -19.29 6.62
CA PHE A 195 -9.67 -18.37 7.72
C PHE A 195 -8.23 -18.53 8.23
N GLU A 196 -7.72 -19.76 8.29
CA GLU A 196 -6.34 -20.06 8.69
C GLU A 196 -5.30 -19.34 7.83
N GLN A 197 -5.50 -19.35 6.50
CA GLN A 197 -4.57 -18.72 5.56
C GLN A 197 -4.66 -17.19 5.65
N ARG A 198 -5.85 -16.64 5.87
CA ARG A 198 -6.06 -15.20 6.05
C ARG A 198 -5.48 -14.70 7.37
N LEU A 199 -5.63 -15.44 8.46
CA LEU A 199 -5.01 -15.13 9.76
C LEU A 199 -3.48 -14.99 9.64
N LEU A 200 -2.85 -15.90 8.89
CA LEU A 200 -1.42 -15.83 8.58
C LEU A 200 -1.03 -14.58 7.78
N GLN A 201 -1.85 -14.14 6.82
CA GLN A 201 -1.63 -12.88 6.08
C GLN A 201 -1.73 -11.67 7.03
N CYS A 202 -2.63 -11.73 8.01
CA CYS A 202 -2.84 -10.70 9.02
C CYS A 202 -1.83 -10.72 10.18
N HIS A 203 -0.87 -11.67 10.15
CA HIS A 203 0.10 -11.93 11.21
C HIS A 203 -0.56 -12.23 12.58
N VAL A 204 -1.79 -12.74 12.56
CA VAL A 204 -2.53 -13.18 13.75
C VAL A 204 -2.31 -14.68 13.89
N LEU A 205 -1.61 -15.08 14.95
CA LEU A 205 -1.41 -16.48 15.30
C LEU A 205 -2.27 -16.77 16.54
N PRO A 206 -3.29 -17.63 16.46
CA PRO A 206 -4.04 -18.07 17.64
C PRO A 206 -3.12 -18.84 18.57
N GLU A 207 -3.27 -18.65 19.88
CA GLU A 207 -2.34 -19.16 20.91
C GLU A 207 -2.18 -20.68 20.87
N GLU A 208 -3.26 -21.40 20.58
CA GLU A 208 -3.28 -22.87 20.48
C GLU A 208 -2.70 -23.40 19.16
N GLY A 209 -2.38 -22.56 18.18
CA GLY A 209 -1.98 -22.97 16.84
C GLY A 209 -3.13 -23.11 15.83
N ILE A 210 -2.80 -23.44 14.59
CA ILE A 210 -3.69 -23.36 13.42
C ILE A 210 -3.84 -24.75 12.77
N THR A 211 -5.08 -25.20 12.54
CA THR A 211 -5.34 -26.48 11.85
C THR A 211 -5.69 -26.29 10.38
N ILE A 212 -4.72 -26.49 9.48
CA ILE A 212 -4.89 -26.33 8.03
C ILE A 212 -5.12 -27.70 7.39
N TYR A 213 -6.25 -27.87 6.70
CA TYR A 213 -6.65 -29.13 6.03
C TYR A 213 -6.53 -30.38 6.92
N GLY A 214 -6.95 -30.28 8.19
CA GLY A 214 -6.90 -31.36 9.17
C GLY A 214 -5.53 -31.62 9.80
N LYS A 215 -4.48 -30.86 9.42
CA LYS A 215 -3.16 -30.92 10.06
C LYS A 215 -2.96 -29.71 10.96
N HIS A 216 -2.64 -29.96 12.23
CA HIS A 216 -2.42 -28.92 13.23
C HIS A 216 -0.97 -28.41 13.20
N TYR A 217 -0.81 -27.08 13.25
CA TYR A 217 0.45 -26.36 13.21
C TYR A 217 0.56 -25.42 14.39
N ASN A 218 1.46 -25.71 15.33
CA ASN A 218 1.75 -24.84 16.45
C ASN A 218 2.32 -23.48 15.97
N VAL A 219 2.01 -22.39 16.68
CA VAL A 219 2.51 -21.02 16.48
C VAL A 219 4.02 -20.97 16.12
N SER A 220 4.83 -21.79 16.79
CA SER A 220 6.29 -21.88 16.57
C SER A 220 6.70 -22.24 15.13
N TYR A 221 5.89 -23.02 14.40
CA TYR A 221 6.13 -23.38 13.00
C TYR A 221 6.15 -22.13 12.08
N PHE A 222 5.23 -21.20 12.31
CA PHE A 222 5.08 -20.01 11.47
C PHE A 222 6.20 -18.99 11.68
N TYR A 223 6.68 -18.84 12.93
CA TYR A 223 7.86 -18.03 13.23
C TYR A 223 9.11 -18.57 12.51
N GLN A 224 9.35 -19.88 12.53
CA GLN A 224 10.46 -20.49 11.79
C GLN A 224 10.38 -20.23 10.28
N GLN A 225 9.17 -20.28 9.71
CA GLN A 225 8.95 -20.05 8.27
C GLN A 225 9.15 -18.57 7.88
N GLN A 226 8.72 -17.62 8.71
CA GLN A 226 8.98 -16.18 8.49
C GLN A 226 10.48 -15.87 8.52
N VAL A 227 11.21 -16.39 9.52
CA VAL A 227 12.67 -16.22 9.63
C VAL A 227 13.38 -16.82 8.43
N ALA A 228 12.98 -18.01 7.97
CA ALA A 228 13.52 -18.63 6.76
C ALA A 228 13.27 -17.77 5.50
N LYS A 229 12.06 -17.20 5.36
CA LYS A 229 11.69 -16.34 4.21
C LYS A 229 12.47 -15.02 4.20
N GLN A 230 12.66 -14.38 5.35
CA GLN A 230 13.53 -13.19 5.47
C GLN A 230 14.98 -13.54 5.10
N ARG A 231 15.53 -14.64 5.65
CA ARG A 231 16.90 -15.09 5.35
C ARG A 231 17.10 -15.32 3.85
N ASN A 232 16.08 -15.83 3.15
CA ASN A 232 16.10 -16.02 1.70
C ASN A 232 15.96 -14.72 0.90
N GLN A 233 15.21 -13.72 1.39
CA GLN A 233 15.19 -12.38 0.80
C GLN A 233 16.55 -11.68 0.95
N PHE A 234 17.21 -11.83 2.11
CA PHE A 234 18.57 -11.31 2.30
C PHE A 234 19.58 -11.98 1.36
N THR A 235 19.60 -13.31 1.21
CA THR A 235 20.52 -13.98 0.26
C THR A 235 20.27 -13.57 -1.19
N ILE A 236 19.01 -13.37 -1.59
CA ILE A 236 18.65 -12.83 -2.91
C ILE A 236 19.18 -11.39 -3.07
N PHE A 237 18.95 -10.50 -2.09
CA PHE A 237 19.41 -9.12 -2.13
C PHE A 237 20.95 -9.03 -2.22
N TYR A 238 21.67 -9.83 -1.43
CA TYR A 238 23.13 -9.90 -1.49
C TYR A 238 23.64 -10.43 -2.84
N ARG A 239 23.00 -11.46 -3.42
CA ARG A 239 23.36 -11.96 -4.77
C ARG A 239 23.21 -10.87 -5.83
N TYR A 240 22.07 -10.18 -5.90
CA TYR A 240 21.85 -9.13 -6.90
C TYR A 240 22.78 -7.92 -6.73
N LYS A 241 23.08 -7.51 -5.48
CA LYS A 241 24.07 -6.44 -5.22
C LYS A 241 25.47 -6.81 -5.69
N PHE A 242 25.86 -8.08 -5.52
CA PHE A 242 27.18 -8.59 -5.93
C PHE A 242 27.34 -8.59 -7.46
N TYR A 243 26.31 -9.00 -8.22
CA TYR A 243 26.31 -8.87 -9.68
C TYR A 243 26.47 -7.42 -10.13
N PHE A 244 25.75 -6.47 -9.52
CA PHE A 244 25.85 -5.06 -9.89
C PHE A 244 27.23 -4.45 -9.60
N LEU A 245 27.86 -4.85 -8.49
CA LEU A 245 29.22 -4.43 -8.12
C LEU A 245 30.31 -4.94 -9.09
N ILE A 246 30.08 -6.04 -9.82
CA ILE A 246 31.06 -6.62 -10.76
C ILE A 246 30.76 -6.20 -12.21
N LEU A 247 29.50 -6.21 -12.65
CA LEU A 247 29.13 -5.86 -14.03
C LEU A 247 29.38 -4.39 -14.35
N LEU A 248 29.11 -3.48 -13.41
CA LEU A 248 29.27 -2.04 -13.64
C LEU A 248 30.73 -1.63 -13.95
N PRO A 249 31.76 -2.00 -13.14
CA PRO A 249 33.15 -1.67 -13.47
C PRO A 249 33.65 -2.37 -14.73
N VAL A 250 33.23 -3.61 -15.01
CA VAL A 250 33.61 -4.31 -16.26
C VAL A 250 33.05 -3.58 -17.50
N LEU A 251 31.81 -3.09 -17.43
CA LEU A 251 31.20 -2.29 -18.51
C LEU A 251 31.87 -0.93 -18.67
N ILE A 252 32.28 -0.28 -17.57
CA ILE A 252 33.03 0.99 -17.63
C ILE A 252 34.41 0.76 -18.26
N ILE A 253 35.12 -0.32 -17.89
CA ILE A 253 36.43 -0.67 -18.45
C ILE A 253 36.31 -0.96 -19.96
N SER A 254 35.30 -1.71 -20.41
CA SER A 254 35.12 -1.99 -21.84
C SER A 254 34.81 -0.73 -22.65
N ILE A 255 33.98 0.18 -22.14
CA ILE A 255 33.73 1.49 -22.76
C ILE A 255 35.02 2.32 -22.83
N CYS A 256 35.81 2.37 -21.75
CA CYS A 256 37.10 3.06 -21.72
C CYS A 256 38.09 2.50 -22.75
N LEU A 257 38.16 1.17 -22.91
CA LEU A 257 39.00 0.52 -23.93
C LEU A 257 38.54 0.86 -25.35
N ILE A 258 37.23 0.83 -25.63
CA ILE A 258 36.68 1.23 -26.94
C ILE A 258 37.03 2.69 -27.26
N VAL A 259 36.84 3.61 -26.30
CA VAL A 259 37.20 5.02 -26.46
C VAL A 259 38.72 5.22 -26.67
N PHE A 260 39.56 4.42 -25.99
CA PHE A 260 41.00 4.45 -26.19
C PHE A 260 41.40 3.98 -27.60
N ILE A 261 40.83 2.88 -28.09
CA ILE A 261 41.06 2.35 -29.44
C ILE A 261 40.65 3.37 -30.51
N ILE A 262 39.47 3.98 -30.37
CA ILE A 262 38.99 5.04 -31.29
C ILE A 262 39.95 6.25 -31.28
N ARG A 263 40.41 6.69 -30.11
CA ARG A 263 41.41 7.77 -30.00
C ARG A 263 42.75 7.40 -30.63
N HIS A 264 43.19 6.15 -30.51
CA HIS A 264 44.43 5.65 -31.10
C HIS A 264 44.35 5.59 -32.63
N GLN A 265 43.27 5.03 -33.19
CA GLN A 265 43.00 5.04 -34.63
C GLN A 265 42.94 6.48 -35.18
N LYS A 266 42.28 7.40 -34.48
CA LYS A 266 42.19 8.81 -34.90
C LYS A 266 43.55 9.53 -34.88
N ARG A 267 44.47 9.16 -33.96
CA ARG A 267 45.86 9.63 -33.97
C ARG A 267 46.67 9.06 -35.14
N HIS A 268 46.54 7.76 -35.43
CA HIS A 268 47.20 7.15 -36.59
C HIS A 268 46.76 7.78 -37.91
N ASN A 269 45.43 7.90 -38.12
CA ASN A 269 44.89 8.53 -39.33
C ASN A 269 45.29 10.02 -39.43
N GLY A 270 45.31 10.76 -38.31
CA GLY A 270 45.80 12.15 -38.32
C GLY A 270 47.27 12.30 -38.74
N SER A 271 48.11 11.28 -38.48
CA SER A 271 49.51 11.23 -38.90
C SER A 271 49.64 10.90 -40.40
N THR A 272 48.95 9.87 -40.87
CA THR A 272 48.99 9.47 -42.30
C THR A 272 48.38 10.54 -43.21
N TYR A 273 47.27 11.18 -42.83
CA TYR A 273 46.72 12.32 -43.58
C TYR A 273 47.67 13.53 -43.61
N LYS A 274 48.39 13.84 -42.53
CA LYS A 274 49.43 14.90 -42.55
C LYS A 274 50.61 14.56 -43.45
N HIS A 275 50.93 13.27 -43.62
CA HIS A 275 52.00 12.85 -44.52
C HIS A 275 51.54 12.86 -45.99
N LEU A 276 50.36 12.30 -46.30
CA LEU A 276 49.75 12.34 -47.64
C LEU A 276 49.54 13.77 -48.13
N ASN A 277 49.02 14.67 -47.29
CA ASN A 277 48.72 16.04 -47.70
C ASN A 277 49.99 16.88 -47.96
N ARG A 278 51.15 16.47 -47.44
CA ARG A 278 52.47 17.04 -47.83
C ARG A 278 52.96 16.52 -49.19
N LEU A 279 52.58 15.31 -49.58
CA LEU A 279 52.90 14.72 -50.89
C LEU A 279 51.96 15.27 -51.97
N ILE A 280 50.65 15.27 -51.73
CA ILE A 280 49.64 15.79 -52.67
C ILE A 280 49.85 17.28 -52.96
N LYS A 281 50.16 18.11 -51.95
CA LYS A 281 50.39 19.55 -52.14
C LYS A 281 51.70 19.89 -52.88
N ARG A 282 52.61 18.92 -53.08
CA ARG A 282 53.74 19.05 -54.02
C ARG A 282 53.36 18.69 -55.46
N GLN A 283 52.30 17.92 -55.66
CA GLN A 283 51.88 17.40 -56.96
C GLN A 283 50.72 18.23 -57.58
N SER A 284 49.94 18.95 -56.75
CA SER A 284 48.80 19.77 -57.19
C SER A 284 49.15 21.18 -57.68
N LEU A 285 50.43 21.50 -57.87
CA LEU A 285 50.86 22.69 -58.63
C LEU A 285 51.02 22.40 -60.13
N THR A 286 50.85 21.14 -60.54
CA THR A 286 50.93 20.71 -61.92
C THR A 286 49.62 20.06 -62.38
N ARG A 287 49.00 20.73 -63.36
CA ARG A 287 48.07 20.21 -64.37
C ARG A 287 46.57 20.24 -64.04
N ASN A 288 45.90 21.03 -64.88
CA ASN A 288 44.47 21.27 -64.97
C ASN A 288 43.68 20.11 -65.63
N ASP A 289 42.37 20.14 -65.33
CA ASP A 289 41.21 19.81 -66.17
C ASP A 289 40.94 18.37 -66.67
N ASN A 290 39.67 18.00 -66.46
CA ASN A 290 38.80 17.11 -67.25
C ASN A 290 39.22 15.65 -67.49
N VAL A 291 38.39 14.72 -67.00
CA VAL A 291 37.53 13.83 -67.80
C VAL A 291 36.76 12.87 -66.88
N THR A 292 35.46 12.71 -67.12
CA THR A 292 34.60 11.66 -66.55
C THR A 292 34.79 10.34 -67.30
N MET A 293 34.92 9.22 -66.57
CA MET A 293 34.76 7.87 -67.12
C MET A 293 34.04 6.96 -66.11
N ASP A 294 32.99 6.29 -66.59
CA ASP A 294 32.09 5.40 -65.83
C ASP A 294 32.41 3.90 -66.06
N ILE A 295 31.63 3.04 -65.37
CA ILE A 295 31.41 1.59 -65.64
C ILE A 295 32.63 0.72 -65.21
N ILE A 296 32.52 -0.43 -64.52
CA ILE A 296 31.60 -1.57 -64.70
C ILE A 296 31.23 -2.25 -63.36
N TYR A 297 29.93 -2.58 -63.21
CA TYR A 297 29.46 -3.69 -62.38
C TYR A 297 28.95 -4.81 -63.29
N HIS A 298 29.30 -6.06 -63.01
CA HIS A 298 28.80 -7.23 -63.75
C HIS A 298 28.00 -8.20 -62.85
N ARG A 299 27.08 -8.92 -63.49
CA ARG A 299 25.90 -9.59 -62.92
C ARG A 299 25.93 -11.09 -63.19
N THR A 300 25.41 -11.92 -62.28
CA THR A 300 24.65 -13.15 -62.61
C THR A 300 23.64 -13.50 -61.50
N ASN A 301 22.51 -14.11 -61.90
CA ASN A 301 21.36 -14.51 -61.07
C ASN A 301 21.13 -16.03 -61.13
N GLY A 302 20.31 -16.55 -60.21
CA GLY A 302 19.49 -17.78 -60.34
C GLY A 302 18.54 -17.88 -59.14
N HIS A 303 17.23 -17.60 -59.28
CA HIS A 303 16.12 -18.53 -59.62
C HIS A 303 15.67 -19.41 -58.42
N GLN A 304 14.41 -19.84 -58.19
CA GLN A 304 13.01 -19.57 -58.63
C GLN A 304 12.10 -20.36 -57.64
N ASP A 305 10.77 -20.24 -57.48
CA ASP A 305 9.67 -19.29 -57.81
C ASP A 305 8.53 -19.59 -56.77
N LEU A 306 7.45 -18.82 -56.50
CA LEU A 306 6.53 -17.93 -57.24
C LEU A 306 5.43 -18.63 -58.10
N ARG A 307 4.16 -18.24 -57.90
CA ARG A 307 3.03 -18.51 -58.82
C ARG A 307 2.04 -17.33 -58.85
N SER A 308 1.43 -17.15 -60.02
CA SER A 308 0.59 -16.03 -60.49
C SER A 308 -0.89 -16.15 -60.03
N SER A 309 -1.85 -15.25 -60.30
CA SER A 309 -2.04 -14.41 -61.51
C SER A 309 -3.06 -13.24 -61.40
N THR A 310 -2.99 -12.30 -62.36
CA THR A 310 -4.09 -11.49 -63.00
C THR A 310 -4.99 -10.56 -62.15
N ILE A 311 -4.91 -9.20 -62.25
CA ILE A 311 -5.50 -8.28 -63.28
C ILE A 311 -7.06 -8.14 -63.19
N PRO A 312 -7.71 -6.93 -63.24
CA PRO A 312 -7.24 -5.53 -63.01
C PRO A 312 -8.33 -4.50 -62.48
N ILE A 313 -8.03 -3.18 -62.60
CA ILE A 313 -8.93 -2.00 -62.82
C ILE A 313 -9.58 -1.23 -61.62
N SER A 314 -9.57 0.11 -61.78
CA SER A 314 -10.43 1.18 -61.19
C SER A 314 -9.98 1.98 -59.95
N THR A 315 -9.25 3.07 -60.23
CA THR A 315 -9.41 4.46 -59.74
C THR A 315 -10.14 4.84 -58.43
N LYS A 316 -9.54 5.84 -57.75
CA LYS A 316 -10.05 6.75 -56.69
C LYS A 316 -10.25 6.16 -55.29
N VAL A 317 -9.35 6.51 -54.35
CA VAL A 317 -9.48 7.69 -53.46
C VAL A 317 -8.13 8.41 -53.43
#